data_AF-A0A2W6YYL4-F1
#
_entry.id   AF-A0A2W6YYL4-F1
#
_cell.length_a   1.000
_cell.length_b   1.000
_cell.length_c   1.000
_cell.angle_alpha   90.00
_cell.angle_beta   90.00
_cell.angle_gamma   90.00
#
_symmetry.space_group_name_H-M   'P 1'
#
loop_
_entity.id
_entity.type
_entity.pdbx_description
1 polymer ?
#
loop_
_entity_poly.entity_id
_entity_poly.type
_entity_poly.pdbx_seq_one_letter_code
_entity_poly.pdbx_strand_id
1 'polypeptide(L)'
;MQTTTITILRPGEAAKTETFDLPREPGYHALKRLVEPHLDGGSLEHVSVLHDGEPTDMFLHDEGALIELPRNEPATAIYRANWLNQNPGADPESVPAIYGPAVLFSRRVWF
;
A
#
# COMPACT_ATOMS: atom_id res chain seq x y z
N MET A 1 15.94 -15.97 -2.51
CA MET A 1 14.48 -15.76 -2.60
C MET A 1 13.92 -15.70 -1.20
N GLN A 2 12.89 -14.90 -0.97
CA GLN A 2 12.17 -14.76 0.29
C GLN A 2 10.68 -14.81 0.00
N THR A 3 9.98 -15.67 0.73
CA THR A 3 8.52 -15.73 0.69
C THR A 3 7.95 -14.40 1.16
N THR A 4 7.12 -13.80 0.32
CA THR A 4 6.57 -12.46 0.49
C THR A 4 5.07 -12.56 0.28
N THR A 5 4.30 -12.18 1.30
CA THR A 5 2.84 -12.10 1.17
C THR A 5 2.48 -10.66 0.82
N ILE A 6 1.60 -10.50 -0.15
CA ILE A 6 0.92 -9.23 -0.41
C ILE A 6 -0.52 -9.32 0.06
N THR A 7 -1.05 -8.21 0.56
CA THR A 7 -2.45 -8.03 0.88
C THR A 7 -3.01 -6.96 -0.05
N ILE A 8 -4.00 -7.35 -0.84
CA ILE A 8 -4.70 -6.49 -1.78
C ILE A 8 -5.91 -5.92 -1.06
N LEU A 9 -5.93 -4.60 -0.92
CA LEU A 9 -6.95 -3.83 -0.23
C LEU A 9 -7.77 -3.08 -1.28
N ARG A 10 -9.01 -3.52 -1.53
CA ARG A 10 -9.95 -2.81 -2.43
C ARG A 10 -11.02 -2.09 -1.61
N PRO A 11 -11.47 -0.90 -2.04
CA PRO A 11 -12.55 -0.19 -1.36
C PRO A 11 -13.82 -1.03 -1.24
N GLY A 12 -14.35 -1.18 -0.02
CA GLY A 12 -15.61 -1.89 0.24
C GLY A 12 -15.54 -3.42 0.12
N GLU A 13 -14.38 -3.99 -0.17
CA GLU A 13 -14.19 -5.44 -0.31
C GLU A 13 -13.39 -6.03 0.84
N ALA A 14 -13.54 -7.34 1.05
CA ALA A 14 -12.67 -8.08 1.96
C ALA A 14 -11.24 -8.12 1.38
N ALA A 15 -10.24 -7.99 2.26
CA ALA A 15 -8.85 -8.09 1.88
C ALA A 15 -8.55 -9.48 1.28
N LYS A 16 -7.73 -9.51 0.22
CA LYS A 16 -7.25 -10.74 -0.41
C LYS A 16 -5.74 -10.84 -0.23
N THR A 17 -5.24 -12.01 0.13
CA THR A 17 -3.80 -12.25 0.26
C THR A 17 -3.27 -13.15 -0.84
N GLU A 18 -2.08 -12.86 -1.34
CA GLU A 18 -1.34 -13.68 -2.30
C GLU A 18 0.11 -13.82 -1.84
N THR A 19 0.77 -14.94 -2.15
CA THR A 19 2.14 -15.21 -1.70
C THR A 19 3.05 -15.49 -2.89
N PHE A 20 4.23 -14.87 -2.88
CA PHE A 20 5.22 -14.93 -3.94
C PHE A 20 6.61 -15.15 -3.37
N ASP A 21 7.45 -15.87 -4.09
CA ASP A 21 8.88 -15.88 -3.81
C ASP A 21 9.56 -14.75 -4.57
N LEU A 22 10.02 -13.74 -3.84
CA LEU A 22 10.67 -12.56 -4.41
C LEU A 22 12.14 -12.49 -3.97
N PRO A 23 13.04 -11.88 -4.77
CA PRO A 23 14.35 -11.48 -4.29
C PRO A 23 14.22 -10.56 -3.05
N ARG A 24 15.28 -10.48 -2.23
CA ARG A 24 15.32 -9.53 -1.11
C ARG A 24 15.04 -8.10 -1.61
N GLU A 25 15.66 -7.75 -2.74
CA GLU A 25 15.50 -6.50 -3.47
C GLU A 25 14.92 -6.84 -4.85
N PRO A 26 13.58 -6.84 -5.04
CA PRO A 26 12.95 -7.27 -6.29
C PRO A 26 13.23 -6.32 -7.46
N GLY A 27 13.49 -5.04 -7.15
CA GLY A 27 13.66 -3.96 -8.14
C GLY A 27 12.33 -3.48 -8.74
N TYR A 28 12.35 -2.25 -9.26
CA TYR A 28 11.16 -1.54 -9.74
C TYR A 28 10.33 -2.33 -10.76
N HIS A 29 10.96 -2.89 -11.80
CA HIS A 29 10.22 -3.60 -12.85
C HIS A 29 9.51 -4.87 -12.37
N ALA A 30 10.06 -5.57 -11.38
CA ALA A 30 9.41 -6.74 -10.81
C ALA A 30 8.20 -6.32 -9.97
N LEU A 31 8.37 -5.29 -9.15
CA LEU A 31 7.29 -4.72 -8.35
C LEU A 31 6.16 -4.17 -9.21
N LYS A 32 6.49 -3.38 -10.24
CA LYS A 32 5.54 -2.84 -11.21
C LYS A 32 4.66 -3.95 -11.83
N ARG A 33 5.29 -5.00 -12.38
CA ARG A 33 4.56 -6.13 -12.98
C ARG A 33 3.69 -6.90 -11.99
N LEU A 34 4.08 -6.95 -10.72
CA LEU A 34 3.36 -7.67 -9.68
C LEU A 34 2.19 -6.84 -9.12
N VAL A 35 2.36 -5.52 -9.00
CA VAL A 35 1.42 -4.63 -8.31
C VAL A 35 0.39 -4.02 -9.26
N GLU A 36 0.80 -3.50 -10.42
CA GLU A 36 -0.11 -2.77 -11.32
C GLU A 36 -1.36 -3.55 -11.77
N PRO A 37 -1.32 -4.88 -11.98
CA PRO A 37 -2.54 -5.65 -12.26
C PRO A 37 -3.62 -5.57 -11.17
N HIS A 38 -3.29 -5.06 -9.98
CA HIS A 38 -4.20 -4.86 -8.87
C HIS A 38 -4.64 -3.41 -8.67
N LEU A 39 -4.11 -2.45 -9.45
CA LEU A 39 -4.36 -1.02 -9.31
C LEU A 39 -5.35 -0.47 -10.36
N ASP A 40 -6.26 -1.31 -10.88
CA ASP A 40 -7.34 -0.91 -11.80
C ASP A 40 -6.89 -0.06 -13.02
N GLY A 41 -5.66 -0.29 -13.51
CA GLY A 41 -5.08 0.43 -14.65
C GLY A 41 -4.31 1.71 -14.29
N GLY A 42 -4.20 2.03 -13.00
CA GLY A 42 -3.42 3.17 -12.49
C GLY A 42 -1.91 2.95 -12.47
N SER A 43 -1.18 4.06 -12.42
CA SER A 43 0.25 4.05 -12.13
C SER A 43 0.52 3.68 -10.68
N LEU A 44 1.64 3.00 -10.49
CA LEU A 44 2.17 2.60 -9.19
C LEU A 44 2.79 3.81 -8.47
N GLU A 45 2.23 4.17 -7.32
CA GLU A 45 2.87 5.03 -6.32
C GLU A 45 3.33 4.18 -5.14
N HIS A 46 4.48 4.52 -4.54
CA HIS A 46 5.03 3.84 -3.37
C HIS A 46 4.91 4.71 -2.11
N VAL A 47 4.52 4.09 -1.00
CA VAL A 47 4.62 4.68 0.33
C VAL A 47 5.17 3.66 1.33
N SER A 48 6.02 4.12 2.25
CA SER A 48 6.42 3.32 3.42
C SER A 48 5.41 3.48 4.55
N VAL A 49 5.01 2.38 5.18
CA VAL A 49 3.98 2.33 6.22
C VAL A 49 4.41 1.45 7.40
N LEU A 50 3.58 1.45 8.44
CA LEU A 50 3.69 0.58 9.61
C LEU A 50 2.46 -0.31 9.64
N HIS A 51 2.66 -1.63 9.68
CA HIS A 51 1.57 -2.60 9.76
C HIS A 51 1.92 -3.65 10.80
N ASP A 52 1.00 -3.91 11.74
CA ASP A 52 1.21 -4.81 12.89
C ASP A 52 2.49 -4.50 13.69
N GLY A 53 2.85 -3.22 13.79
CA GLY A 53 4.05 -2.75 14.49
C GLY A 53 5.36 -2.89 13.71
N GLU A 54 5.31 -3.45 12.49
CA GLU A 54 6.49 -3.67 11.65
C GLU A 54 6.51 -2.69 10.46
N PRO A 55 7.68 -2.09 10.13
CA PRO A 55 7.80 -1.23 8.96
C PRO A 55 7.74 -2.04 7.66
N THR A 56 6.86 -1.64 6.75
CA THR A 56 6.65 -2.30 5.47
C THR A 56 6.36 -1.28 4.36
N ASP A 57 6.12 -1.77 3.14
CA ASP A 57 5.78 -0.96 1.98
C ASP A 57 4.36 -1.23 1.50
N MET A 58 3.69 -0.17 1.03
CA MET A 58 2.38 -0.23 0.40
C MET A 58 2.45 0.51 -0.93
N PHE A 59 1.76 -0.01 -1.94
CA PHE A 59 1.67 0.61 -3.25
C PHE A 59 0.24 0.98 -3.57
N LEU A 60 0.05 2.15 -4.18
CA LEU A 60 -1.25 2.78 -4.39
C LEU A 60 -1.48 3.03 -5.87
N HIS A 61 -2.74 3.28 -6.21
CA HIS A 61 -3.10 4.01 -7.42
C HIS A 61 -2.77 5.50 -7.23
N ASP A 62 -1.72 5.97 -7.91
CA ASP A 62 -1.18 7.35 -7.83
C ASP A 62 -2.26 8.43 -8.06
N GLU A 63 -3.05 8.28 -9.14
CA GLU A 63 -4.07 9.26 -9.51
C GLU A 63 -5.43 9.02 -8.84
N GLY A 64 -5.53 8.10 -7.86
CA GLY A 64 -6.82 7.61 -7.36
C GLY A 64 -7.74 8.72 -6.84
N ALA A 65 -7.18 9.73 -6.17
CA ALA A 65 -7.94 10.90 -5.69
C ALA A 65 -8.36 11.83 -6.84
N LEU A 66 -7.51 11.97 -7.87
CA LEU A 66 -7.74 12.86 -9.01
C LEU A 66 -8.86 12.34 -9.93
N ILE A 67 -8.94 11.02 -10.11
CA ILE A 67 -9.97 10.37 -10.93
C ILE A 67 -11.17 9.88 -10.09
N GLU A 68 -11.31 10.39 -8.86
CA GLU A 68 -12.46 10.14 -7.97
C GLU A 68 -12.72 8.65 -7.67
N LEU A 69 -11.66 7.83 -7.54
CA LEU A 69 -11.82 6.46 -7.05
C LEU A 69 -12.40 6.46 -5.63
N PRO A 70 -13.13 5.40 -5.23
CA PRO A 70 -13.66 5.32 -3.87
C PRO A 70 -12.54 5.32 -2.81
N ARG A 71 -12.81 5.96 -1.67
CA ARG A 71 -11.88 5.96 -0.53
C ARG A 71 -11.67 4.54 0.00
N ASN A 72 -10.41 4.18 0.23
CA ASN A 72 -10.00 2.89 0.75
C ASN A 72 -9.73 3.02 2.26
N GLU A 73 -10.77 2.77 3.08
CA GLU A 73 -10.64 2.91 4.53
C GLU A 73 -9.56 2.01 5.15
N PRO A 74 -9.42 0.72 4.76
CA PRO A 74 -8.33 -0.12 5.26
C PRO A 74 -6.93 0.44 4.96
N ALA A 75 -6.67 0.82 3.70
CA ALA A 75 -5.37 1.38 3.32
C ALA A 75 -5.11 2.74 4.00
N THR A 76 -6.16 3.56 4.11
CA THR A 76 -6.11 4.85 4.81
C THR A 76 -5.76 4.68 6.28
N ALA A 77 -6.34 3.71 6.98
CA ALA A 77 -6.05 3.45 8.38
C ALA A 77 -4.57 3.11 8.60
N ILE A 78 -4.00 2.27 7.74
CA ILE A 78 -2.57 1.89 7.78
C ILE A 78 -1.68 3.10 7.51
N TYR A 79 -1.99 3.87 6.46
CA TYR A 79 -1.24 5.07 6.09
C TYR A 79 -1.27 6.12 7.21
N ARG A 80 -2.46 6.39 7.77
CA ARG A 80 -2.65 7.34 8.88
C ARG A 80 -1.91 6.88 10.14
N ALA A 81 -1.96 5.60 10.48
CA ALA A 81 -1.25 5.06 11.65
C ALA A 81 0.26 5.31 11.56
N ASN A 82 0.86 5.07 10.39
CA ASN A 82 2.26 5.38 10.16
C ASN A 82 2.56 6.88 10.26
N TRP A 83 1.75 7.72 9.63
CA TRP A 83 1.96 9.17 9.61
C TRP A 83 1.86 9.78 11.01
N LEU A 84 0.86 9.38 11.81
CA LEU A 84 0.67 9.85 13.18
C LEU A 84 1.77 9.35 14.12
N ASN A 85 2.30 8.14 13.90
CA ASN A 85 3.47 7.66 14.63
C ASN A 85 4.72 8.52 14.37
N GLN A 86 4.86 9.03 13.15
CA GLN A 86 5.96 9.94 12.78
C GLN A 86 5.71 11.40 13.20
N ASN A 87 4.44 11.79 13.40
CA ASN A 87 4.00 13.15 13.71
C ASN A 87 3.09 13.16 14.95
N PRO A 88 3.63 12.87 16.15
CA PRO A 88 2.84 12.80 17.37
C PRO A 88 2.20 14.16 17.69
N GLY A 89 0.87 14.17 17.90
CA GLY A 89 0.09 15.37 18.24
C GLY A 89 -0.54 16.11 17.06
N ALA A 90 -0.32 15.65 15.83
CA ALA A 90 -1.05 16.16 14.68
C ALA A 90 -2.50 15.64 14.62
N ASP A 91 -3.38 16.40 13.96
CA ASP A 91 -4.80 16.05 13.80
C ASP A 91 -4.94 14.87 12.82
N PRO A 92 -5.52 13.73 13.22
CA PRO A 92 -5.78 12.60 12.34
C PRO A 92 -6.57 12.94 11.07
N GLU A 93 -7.46 13.95 11.13
CA GLU A 93 -8.28 14.33 9.97
C GLU A 93 -7.54 15.24 8.98
N SER A 94 -6.37 15.75 9.35
CA SER A 94 -5.48 16.47 8.43
C SER A 94 -4.71 15.53 7.49
N VAL A 95 -4.69 14.23 7.78
CA VAL A 95 -3.92 13.25 7.01
C VAL A 95 -4.70 12.82 5.76
N PRO A 96 -4.09 12.92 4.56
CA PRO A 96 -4.70 12.47 3.32
C PRO A 96 -5.22 11.03 3.41
N ALA A 97 -6.33 10.79 2.72
CA ALA A 97 -6.89 9.46 2.56
C ALA A 97 -6.34 8.79 1.29
N ILE A 98 -6.34 7.46 1.30
CA ILE A 98 -6.01 6.64 0.13
C ILE A 98 -7.29 6.38 -0.66
N TYR A 99 -7.24 6.57 -1.97
CA TYR A 99 -8.36 6.36 -2.89
C TYR A 99 -8.00 5.29 -3.90
N GLY A 100 -8.91 4.35 -4.16
CA GLY A 100 -8.68 3.20 -5.03
C GLY A 100 -7.96 2.02 -4.36
N PRO A 101 -7.60 0.98 -5.13
CA PRO A 101 -6.91 -0.19 -4.61
C PRO A 101 -5.52 0.13 -4.06
N ALA A 102 -5.08 -0.67 -3.09
CA ALA A 102 -3.72 -0.64 -2.58
C ALA A 102 -3.18 -2.07 -2.38
N VAL A 103 -1.86 -2.22 -2.46
CA VAL A 103 -1.15 -3.49 -2.26
C VAL A 103 -0.14 -3.31 -1.14
N LEU A 104 -0.43 -3.92 0.01
CA LEU A 104 0.44 -3.93 1.18
C LEU A 104 1.36 -5.15 1.16
N PHE A 105 2.65 -4.97 1.40
CA PHE A 105 3.60 -6.06 1.51
C PHE A 105 3.77 -6.51 2.97
N SER A 106 4.13 -7.77 3.18
CA SER A 106 4.48 -8.31 4.51
C SER A 106 5.91 -7.97 4.96
N ARG A 107 6.67 -7.23 4.14
CA ARG A 107 8.04 -6.80 4.39
C ARG A 107 8.39 -5.59 3.51
N ARG A 108 9.50 -4.93 3.83
CA ARG A 108 10.11 -3.95 2.92
C ARG A 108 10.59 -4.60 1.63
N VAL A 109 10.25 -3.94 0.51
CA VAL A 109 10.59 -4.32 -0.85
C VAL A 109 11.12 -3.14 -1.67
N TRP A 110 11.00 -1.91 -1.18
CA TRP A 110 11.56 -0.70 -1.79
C TRP A 110 12.87 -0.29 -1.11
N PHE A 111 13.94 -0.09 -1.91
CA PHE A 111 15.30 0.19 -1.45
C PHE A 111 15.96 1.29 -2.28
#